data_AF-A0A182YTD6-F1
#
_entry.id   AF-A0A182YTD6-F1
#
_cell.length_a   1.000
_cell.length_b   1.000
_cell.length_c   1.000
_cell.angle_alpha   90.00
_cell.angle_beta   90.00
_cell.angle_gamma   90.00
#
_symmetry.space_group_name_H-M   'P 1'
#
loop_
_entity.id
_entity.type
_entity.pdbx_description
1 polymer ?
#
loop_
_entity_poly.entity_id
_entity_poly.type
_entity_poly.pdbx_seq_one_letter_code
_entity_poly.pdbx_strand_id
1 'polypeptide(L)'
;MKCGFLCDQKDIGNYSCVAENIAGKRTSEPIELIVYVNGGWSQWSTWLECRCPGKPAQGRKRTRTCSDPIPLYGGAPCVGPNQQKTVDCVTCP
;
A
#
# COMPACT_ATOMS: atom_id res chain seq x y z
N MET A 1 -6.62 -13.34 -20.30
CA MET A 1 -7.67 -12.62 -19.54
C MET A 1 -7.38 -11.14 -19.63
N LYS A 2 -8.39 -10.29 -19.84
CA LYS A 2 -8.20 -8.83 -19.88
C LYS A 2 -8.88 -8.27 -18.64
N CYS A 3 -8.10 -7.69 -17.73
CA CYS A 3 -8.64 -7.11 -16.51
C CYS A 3 -9.31 -5.78 -16.86
N GLY A 4 -10.63 -5.79 -16.93
CA GLY A 4 -11.44 -4.68 -17.41
C GLY A 4 -11.78 -3.71 -16.29
N PHE A 5 -10.78 -3.01 -15.75
CA PHE A 5 -10.89 -1.99 -14.68
C PHE A 5 -10.83 -2.59 -13.25
N LEU A 6 -9.62 -2.51 -12.66
CA LEU A 6 -9.25 -2.87 -11.28
C LEU A 6 -9.03 -4.37 -11.02
N CYS A 7 -7.83 -4.85 -11.32
CA CYS A 7 -7.31 -6.08 -10.71
C CYS A 7 -6.88 -5.76 -9.28
N ASP A 8 -7.36 -6.53 -8.31
CA ASP A 8 -6.99 -6.41 -6.90
C ASP A 8 -6.21 -7.64 -6.39
N GLN A 9 -5.87 -7.64 -5.10
CA GLN A 9 -5.08 -8.72 -4.52
C GLN A 9 -5.79 -10.10 -4.56
N LYS A 10 -7.12 -10.13 -4.65
CA LYS A 10 -7.91 -11.37 -4.73
C LYS A 10 -7.85 -12.00 -6.12
N ASP A 11 -7.43 -11.24 -7.13
CA ASP A 11 -7.25 -11.74 -8.50
C ASP A 11 -5.89 -12.44 -8.71
N ILE A 12 -5.06 -12.54 -7.67
CA ILE A 12 -3.78 -13.26 -7.74
C ILE A 12 -4.06 -14.76 -7.69
N GLY A 13 -3.53 -15.50 -8.67
CA GLY A 13 -3.70 -16.95 -8.70
C GLY A 13 -3.27 -17.59 -10.01
N ASN A 14 -3.45 -18.91 -10.06
CA ASN A 14 -3.15 -19.71 -11.24
C ASN A 14 -4.39 -19.85 -12.11
N TYR A 15 -4.30 -19.38 -13.34
CA TYR A 15 -5.39 -19.41 -14.31
C TYR A 15 -5.06 -20.36 -15.46
N SER A 16 -6.01 -21.23 -15.78
CA SER A 16 -5.94 -22.11 -16.94
C SER A 16 -7.09 -21.81 -17.89
N CYS A 17 -6.84 -21.91 -19.19
CA CYS A 17 -7.89 -21.86 -20.19
C CYS A 17 -8.48 -23.26 -20.38
N VAL A 18 -9.80 -23.34 -20.48
CA VAL A 18 -10.53 -24.59 -20.67
C VAL A 18 -11.32 -24.49 -21.97
N ALA A 19 -11.09 -25.43 -22.88
CA ALA A 19 -11.89 -25.65 -24.07
C ALA A 19 -12.67 -26.96 -23.93
N GLU A 20 -13.99 -26.91 -24.05
CA GLU A 20 -14.88 -28.04 -23.81
C GLU A 20 -15.91 -28.16 -24.94
N ASN A 21 -16.13 -29.37 -25.45
CA ASN A 21 -17.13 -29.70 -26.47
C ASN A 21 -17.64 -31.14 -26.27
N ILE A 22 -18.48 -31.63 -27.19
CA ILE A 22 -19.03 -33.01 -27.12
C ILE A 22 -17.97 -34.11 -27.19
N ALA A 23 -16.79 -33.84 -27.76
CA ALA A 23 -15.70 -34.80 -27.86
C ALA A 23 -14.82 -34.82 -26.59
N GLY A 24 -14.99 -33.83 -25.69
CA GLY A 24 -14.34 -33.78 -24.40
C GLY A 24 -13.80 -32.39 -24.04
N LYS A 25 -12.87 -32.40 -23.09
CA LYS A 25 -12.33 -31.20 -22.43
C LYS A 25 -10.81 -31.17 -22.54
N ARG A 26 -10.26 -30.00 -22.87
CA ARG A 26 -8.82 -29.73 -22.90
C ARG A 26 -8.52 -28.50 -22.07
N THR A 27 -7.55 -28.61 -21.20
CA THR A 27 -7.10 -27.53 -20.31
C THR A 27 -5.69 -27.13 -20.71
N SER A 28 -5.42 -25.84 -20.81
CA SER A 28 -4.06 -25.33 -21.03
C SER A 28 -3.20 -25.51 -19.78
N GLU A 29 -1.89 -25.41 -19.92
CA GLU A 29 -1.01 -25.20 -18.79
C GLU A 29 -1.45 -23.94 -17.99
N PRO A 30 -1.34 -23.97 -16.65
CA PRO A 30 -1.68 -22.83 -15.81
C PRO A 30 -0.65 -21.71 -15.99
N ILE A 31 -1.12 -20.46 -15.92
CA ILE A 31 -0.26 -19.28 -15.79
C ILE A 31 -0.53 -18.60 -14.45
N GLU A 32 0.54 -18.20 -13.76
CA GLU A 32 0.45 -17.41 -12.54
C GLU A 32 0.16 -15.94 -12.92
N LEU A 33 -0.97 -15.43 -12.47
CA LEU A 33 -1.31 -14.02 -12.54
C LEU A 33 -0.91 -13.35 -11.24
N ILE A 34 -0.01 -12.38 -11.33
CA ILE A 34 0.41 -11.54 -10.21
C ILE A 34 -0.08 -10.11 -10.45
N VAL A 35 -0.63 -9.51 -9.40
CA VAL A 35 -1.08 -8.13 -9.40
C VAL A 35 -0.18 -7.31 -8.49
N TYR A 36 0.45 -6.28 -9.04
CA TYR A 36 1.26 -5.33 -8.26
C TYR A 36 0.34 -4.41 -7.46
N VAL A 37 0.63 -4.24 -6.17
CA VAL A 37 -0.08 -3.30 -5.31
C VAL A 37 0.86 -2.14 -5.00
N ASN A 38 0.53 -0.95 -5.47
CA ASN A 38 1.27 0.26 -5.13
C ASN A 38 0.93 0.68 -3.69
N GLY A 39 1.94 1.13 -2.96
CA GLY A 39 1.79 1.59 -1.58
C GLY A 39 0.95 2.85 -1.49
N GLY A 40 0.01 2.85 -0.55
CA GLY A 40 -0.79 4.00 -0.19
C GLY A 40 -0.52 4.45 1.24
N TRP A 41 -0.62 5.77 1.45
CA TRP A 41 -0.45 6.35 2.75
C TRP A 41 -1.66 6.05 3.62
N SER A 42 -1.41 5.56 4.84
CA SER A 42 -2.41 5.57 5.90
C SER A 42 -2.91 6.99 6.14
N GLN A 43 -4.07 7.09 6.78
CA GLN A 43 -4.46 8.35 7.42
C GLN A 43 -3.34 8.83 8.34
N TRP A 44 -3.19 10.15 8.40
CA TRP A 44 -2.29 10.76 9.36
C TRP A 44 -2.73 10.44 10.78
N SER A 45 -1.77 10.22 11.67
CA SER A 45 -2.01 10.21 13.11
C SER A 45 -2.60 11.54 13.55
N THR A 46 -3.17 11.55 14.75
CA THR A 46 -3.48 12.80 15.44
C THR A 46 -2.21 13.64 15.62
N TRP A 47 -2.39 14.96 15.69
CA TRP A 47 -1.31 15.86 16.04
C TRP A 47 -0.88 15.61 17.48
N LEU A 48 0.43 15.41 17.68
CA LEU A 48 1.08 15.31 18.96
C LEU A 48 1.88 16.59 19.21
N GLU A 49 1.79 17.14 20.41
CA GLU A 49 2.62 18.28 20.80
C GLU A 49 4.10 17.87 20.83
N CYS A 50 4.97 18.79 20.40
CA CYS A 50 6.40 18.60 20.59
C CYS A 50 6.77 19.12 21.97
N ARG A 51 7.25 18.21 22.84
CA ARG A 51 7.59 18.51 24.23
C ARG A 51 9.03 18.11 24.51
N CYS A 52 9.75 19.01 25.16
CA CYS A 52 11.06 18.72 25.74
C CYS A 52 11.02 18.76 27.26
N PRO A 53 11.74 17.88 27.96
CA PRO A 53 11.89 17.96 29.40
C PRO A 53 12.37 19.36 29.82
N GLY A 54 11.68 19.97 30.78
CA GLY A 54 12.01 21.32 31.27
C GLY A 54 11.64 22.49 30.34
N LYS A 55 10.92 22.25 29.23
CA LYS A 55 10.42 23.32 28.33
C LYS A 55 8.90 23.22 28.11
N PRO A 56 8.22 24.35 27.84
CA PRO A 56 6.83 24.31 27.42
C PRO A 56 6.69 23.54 26.09
N ALA A 57 5.52 22.94 25.87
CA ALA A 57 5.18 22.36 24.58
C ALA A 57 5.19 23.46 23.51
N GLN A 58 5.86 23.21 22.39
CA GLN A 58 5.97 24.16 21.29
C GLN A 58 5.92 23.41 19.96
N GLY A 59 4.98 23.80 19.09
CA GLY A 59 4.73 23.11 17.83
C GLY A 59 4.07 21.75 17.97
N ARG A 60 3.83 21.13 16.82
CA ARG A 60 3.13 19.84 16.71
C ARG A 60 3.73 18.98 15.61
N LYS A 61 3.66 17.66 15.79
CA LYS A 61 4.09 16.64 14.84
C LYS A 61 3.01 15.58 14.64
N ARG A 62 3.00 14.94 13.48
CA ARG A 62 2.17 13.78 13.16
C ARG A 62 2.89 12.86 12.19
N THR A 63 2.48 11.60 12.16
CA THR A 63 3.11 10.56 11.35
C THR A 63 2.07 9.79 10.56
N ARG A 64 2.48 9.14 9.49
CA ARG A 64 1.68 8.18 8.71
C ARG A 64 2.57 7.03 8.26
N THR A 65 1.96 5.90 7.90
CA THR A 65 2.66 4.71 7.43
C THR A 65 2.26 4.39 5.99
N CYS A 66 3.17 3.80 5.22
CA CYS A 66 2.87 3.32 3.88
C CYS A 66 2.21 1.94 3.98
N SER A 67 0.94 1.91 4.38
CA SER A 67 0.26 0.67 4.76
C SER A 67 -1.21 0.62 4.33
N ASP A 68 -1.68 1.60 3.55
CA ASP A 68 -3.08 1.69 3.14
C ASP A 68 -3.19 1.99 1.63
N PRO A 69 -2.86 1.01 0.76
CA PRO A 69 -2.44 -0.38 1.07
C PRO A 69 -0.91 -0.52 1.23
N ILE A 70 -0.45 -1.67 1.76
CA ILE A 70 0.97 -2.05 1.79
C ILE A 70 1.42 -2.37 0.36
N PRO A 71 2.59 -1.88 -0.10
CA PRO A 71 3.10 -2.23 -1.42
C PRO A 71 3.46 -3.72 -1.50
N LEU A 72 3.01 -4.41 -2.55
CA LEU A 72 3.21 -5.86 -2.74
C LEU A 72 3.65 -6.19 -4.17
N TYR A 73 4.31 -7.34 -4.30
CA TYR A 73 4.75 -7.94 -5.56
C TYR A 73 5.67 -7.07 -6.42
N GLY A 74 6.27 -6.02 -5.86
CA GLY A 74 7.08 -5.05 -6.62
C GLY A 74 6.32 -3.78 -7.02
N GLY A 75 5.12 -3.56 -6.45
CA GLY A 75 4.43 -2.29 -6.58
C GLY A 75 5.22 -1.12 -5.97
N ALA A 76 4.95 0.08 -6.46
CA ALA A 76 5.69 1.29 -6.12
C ALA A 76 5.54 1.66 -4.63
N PRO A 77 6.58 2.18 -3.98
CA PRO A 77 6.48 2.68 -2.61
C PRO A 77 5.68 3.99 -2.56
N CYS A 78 5.24 4.38 -1.36
CA CYS A 78 4.57 5.66 -1.16
C CYS A 78 5.51 6.84 -1.44
N VAL A 79 5.01 7.85 -2.14
CA VAL A 79 5.77 9.07 -2.46
C VAL A 79 5.51 10.15 -1.41
N GLY A 80 6.59 10.77 -0.92
CA GLY A 80 6.56 11.88 0.04
C GLY A 80 6.97 11.50 1.46
N PRO A 81 6.88 12.45 2.42
CA PRO A 81 7.33 12.21 3.79
C PRO A 81 6.32 11.40 4.62
N ASN A 82 6.83 10.58 5.53
CA ASN A 82 6.05 9.84 6.54
C ASN A 82 5.81 10.65 7.83
N GLN A 83 6.47 11.80 7.97
CA GLN A 83 6.34 12.69 9.13
C GLN A 83 6.06 14.12 8.68
N GLN A 84 5.24 14.81 9.45
CA GLN A 84 5.00 16.24 9.30
C GLN A 84 5.15 16.92 10.66
N LYS A 85 5.83 18.08 10.68
CA LYS A 85 6.02 18.90 11.87
C LYS A 85 5.84 20.38 11.54
N THR A 86 5.41 21.18 12.51
CA THR A 86 5.44 22.63 12.39
C THR A 86 6.85 23.18 12.56
N VAL A 87 7.09 24.41 12.11
CA VAL A 87 8.43 25.05 12.13
C VAL A 87 8.95 25.22 13.55
N ASP A 88 8.05 25.50 14.49
CA ASP A 88 8.31 25.69 15.92
C ASP A 88 8.38 24.38 16.73
N CYS A 89 8.22 23.21 16.08
CA CYS A 89 8.43 21.91 16.71
C CYS A 89 9.92 21.64 16.87
N VAL A 90 10.46 21.94 18.05
CA VAL A 90 11.87 21.72 18.38
C VAL A 90 12.08 20.26 18.82
N THR A 91 12.94 19.53 18.11
CA THR A 91 13.41 18.21 18.56
C THR A 91 14.45 18.41 19.66
N CYS A 92 14.27 17.74 20.79
CA CYS A 92 15.22 17.84 21.89
C CYS A 92 16.58 17.24 21.47
N PRO A 93 17.70 17.86 21.86
CA PRO A 93 19.04 17.28 21.68
C PRO A 93 19.19 15.91 22.33
#